data_AF-A0A7C5TNR4-F1
#
_entry.id   AF-A0A7C5TNR4-F1
#
_cell.length_a   1.000
_cell.length_b   1.000
_cell.length_c   1.000
_cell.angle_alpha   90.00
_cell.angle_beta   90.00
_cell.angle_gamma   90.00
#
_symmetry.space_group_name_H-M   'P 1'
#
loop_
_entity.id
_entity.type
_entity.pdbx_description
1 polymer ?
#
loop_
_entity_poly.entity_id
_entity_poly.type
_entity_poly.pdbx_seq_one_letter_code
_entity_poly.pdbx_strand_id
1 'polypeptide(L)'
;VATAVHDFEGHQTYSEKPGHAFRLNADFDAVRPEDYDALVIPGGRAPEYLRLNPRVLEIVHHFAEAGKPIAAICHGLQILSAAGVLEGRRCTAYPAVGPEVREAGGEYVEVGIDACEVDGNLITAPAWPAHPAWLARLLERLGTRIEHAEAAAA
;
A
#
# COMPACT_ATOMS: atom_id res chain seq x y z
N VAL A 1 -17.54 -5.98 4.81
CA VAL A 1 -16.47 -6.94 4.45
C VAL A 1 -15.77 -7.38 5.72
N ALA A 2 -15.60 -8.67 5.95
CA ALA A 2 -14.83 -9.15 7.10
C ALA A 2 -13.34 -8.87 6.87
N THR A 3 -12.63 -8.39 7.90
CA THR A 3 -11.18 -8.14 7.84
C THR A 3 -10.43 -9.19 8.62
N ALA A 4 -9.10 -9.24 8.43
CA ALA A 4 -8.19 -10.09 9.17
C ALA A 4 -7.18 -9.22 9.93
N VAL A 5 -6.79 -9.67 11.11
CA VAL A 5 -5.71 -9.09 11.91
C VAL A 5 -4.52 -10.04 11.85
N HIS A 6 -3.37 -9.52 11.43
CA HIS A 6 -2.08 -10.22 11.45
C HIS A 6 -1.24 -9.73 12.62
N ASP A 7 -0.82 -10.65 13.49
CA ASP A 7 -0.06 -10.33 14.70
C ASP A 7 1.15 -11.27 14.86
N PHE A 8 2.20 -10.78 15.53
CA PHE A 8 3.44 -11.52 15.73
C PHE A 8 3.56 -11.98 17.18
N GLU A 9 3.11 -13.21 17.44
CA GLU A 9 3.01 -13.77 18.79
C GLU A 9 4.21 -14.68 19.17
N GLY A 10 5.36 -14.47 18.52
CA GLY A 10 6.61 -15.22 18.77
C GLY A 10 6.81 -16.47 17.92
N HIS A 11 5.95 -16.70 16.92
CA HIS A 11 6.11 -17.77 15.92
C HIS A 11 6.97 -17.32 14.72
N GLN A 12 7.31 -18.27 13.83
CA GLN A 12 8.09 -18.00 12.62
C GLN A 12 7.38 -17.07 11.62
N THR A 13 6.05 -17.00 11.69
CA THR A 13 5.21 -16.08 10.90
C THR A 13 4.06 -15.57 11.78
N TYR A 14 3.27 -14.63 11.25
CA TYR A 14 2.14 -14.04 11.95
C TYR A 14 1.01 -15.05 12.20
N SER A 15 0.25 -14.84 13.27
CA SER A 15 -1.07 -15.45 13.45
C SER A 15 -2.14 -14.61 12.75
N GLU A 16 -3.25 -15.24 12.36
CA GLU A 16 -4.41 -14.57 11.76
C GLU A 16 -5.64 -14.71 12.66
N LYS A 17 -6.31 -13.59 12.93
CA LYS A 17 -7.56 -13.53 13.70
C LYS A 17 -8.63 -12.75 12.95
N PRO A 18 -9.93 -13.04 13.16
CA PRO A 18 -11.00 -12.19 12.64
C PRO A 18 -10.86 -10.75 13.14
N GLY A 19 -10.90 -9.80 12.20
CA GLY A 19 -10.92 -8.38 12.48
C GLY A 19 -12.33 -7.79 12.46
N HIS A 20 -12.40 -6.46 12.39
CA HIS A 20 -13.65 -5.72 12.31
C HIS A 20 -14.37 -5.96 10.98
N ALA A 21 -15.69 -5.84 10.96
CA ALA A 21 -16.42 -5.68 9.71
C ALA A 21 -16.19 -4.26 9.18
N PHE A 22 -15.56 -4.14 8.00
CA PHE A 22 -15.34 -2.88 7.33
C PHE A 22 -16.50 -2.58 6.36
N ARG A 23 -17.14 -1.42 6.49
CA ARG A 23 -18.23 -0.99 5.61
C ARG A 23 -17.66 -0.28 4.39
N LEU A 24 -18.05 -0.74 3.20
CA LEU A 24 -17.74 -0.06 1.95
C LEU A 24 -18.63 1.19 1.80
N ASN A 25 -18.07 2.25 1.22
CA ASN A 25 -18.75 3.53 1.01
C ASN A 25 -18.85 3.93 -0.48
N ALA A 26 -18.34 3.11 -1.39
CA ALA A 26 -18.45 3.26 -2.84
C ALA A 26 -18.80 1.91 -3.47
N ASP A 27 -19.52 1.97 -4.59
CA ASP A 27 -19.77 0.81 -5.44
C ASP A 27 -18.62 0.64 -6.43
N PHE A 28 -18.03 -0.56 -6.48
CA PHE A 28 -16.83 -0.82 -7.27
C PHE A 28 -17.08 -0.64 -8.77
N ASP A 29 -18.26 -1.03 -9.25
CA ASP A 29 -18.60 -0.94 -10.67
C ASP A 29 -18.82 0.51 -11.13
N ALA A 30 -19.09 1.42 -10.19
CA ALA A 30 -19.26 2.84 -10.45
C ALA A 30 -17.97 3.67 -10.31
N VAL A 31 -16.87 3.05 -9.88
CA VAL A 31 -15.58 3.74 -9.69
C VAL A 31 -15.01 4.19 -11.03
N ARG A 32 -14.75 5.50 -11.13
CA ARG A 32 -13.99 6.14 -12.20
C ARG A 32 -12.62 6.58 -11.67
N PRO A 33 -11.51 5.93 -12.01
CA PRO A 33 -10.16 6.24 -11.47
C PRO A 33 -9.72 7.70 -11.65
N GLU A 34 -10.22 8.36 -12.70
CA GLU A 34 -9.96 9.75 -13.00
C GLU A 34 -10.45 10.71 -11.91
N ASP A 35 -11.51 10.36 -11.17
CA ASP A 35 -12.10 11.17 -10.10
C ASP A 35 -11.26 11.18 -8.79
N TYR A 36 -10.23 10.35 -8.69
CA TYR A 36 -9.45 10.16 -7.47
C TYR A 36 -8.02 10.69 -7.63
N ASP A 37 -7.52 11.39 -6.61
CA ASP A 37 -6.16 11.94 -6.64
C ASP A 37 -5.08 10.91 -6.31
N ALA A 38 -5.40 9.86 -5.54
CA ALA A 38 -4.47 8.81 -5.15
C ALA A 38 -5.14 7.45 -4.96
N LEU A 39 -4.34 6.39 -5.03
CA LEU A 39 -4.74 5.01 -4.78
C LEU A 39 -4.06 4.49 -3.51
N VAL A 40 -4.84 3.87 -2.62
CA VAL A 40 -4.32 3.16 -1.45
C VAL A 40 -4.64 1.68 -1.56
N ILE A 41 -3.63 0.83 -1.40
CA ILE A 41 -3.73 -0.63 -1.49
C ILE A 41 -3.31 -1.25 -0.14
N PRO A 42 -4.30 -1.62 0.70
CA PRO A 42 -4.04 -2.32 1.95
C PRO A 42 -3.43 -3.71 1.73
N GLY A 43 -2.79 -4.23 2.77
CA GLY A 43 -2.25 -5.59 2.81
C GLY A 43 -3.27 -6.64 3.25
N GLY A 44 -2.78 -7.62 4.02
CA GLY A 44 -3.55 -8.78 4.45
C GLY A 44 -3.66 -9.84 3.35
N ARG A 45 -4.69 -10.69 3.40
CA ARG A 45 -4.93 -11.74 2.41
C ARG A 45 -5.70 -11.27 1.17
N ALA A 46 -6.28 -10.07 1.21
CA ALA A 46 -7.08 -9.57 0.10
C ALA A 46 -6.29 -9.38 -1.22
N PRO A 47 -5.06 -8.85 -1.19
CA PRO A 47 -4.23 -8.71 -2.40
C PRO A 47 -4.05 -10.01 -3.20
N GLU A 48 -3.94 -11.17 -2.53
CA GLU A 48 -3.71 -12.46 -3.16
C GLU A 48 -4.79 -12.83 -4.19
N TYR A 49 -6.07 -12.53 -3.89
CA TYR A 49 -7.18 -12.80 -4.80
C TYR A 49 -7.57 -11.58 -5.63
N LEU A 50 -7.40 -10.35 -5.13
CA LEU A 50 -7.73 -9.14 -5.88
C LEU A 50 -6.82 -8.93 -7.10
N ARG A 51 -5.56 -9.38 -7.02
CA ARG A 51 -4.63 -9.35 -8.17
C ARG A 51 -5.09 -10.16 -9.38
N LEU A 52 -6.08 -11.03 -9.21
CA LEU A 52 -6.66 -11.83 -10.29
C LEU A 52 -7.81 -11.12 -11.01
N ASN A 53 -8.28 -9.97 -10.49
CA ASN A 53 -9.40 -9.24 -11.06
C ASN A 53 -8.90 -8.23 -12.11
N PRO A 54 -9.29 -8.37 -13.40
CA PRO A 54 -8.82 -7.46 -14.45
C PRO A 54 -9.16 -5.99 -14.21
N ARG A 55 -10.32 -5.69 -13.62
CA ARG A 55 -10.72 -4.31 -13.31
C ARG A 55 -9.84 -3.71 -12.22
N VAL A 56 -9.40 -4.51 -11.24
CA VAL A 56 -8.43 -4.04 -10.23
C VAL A 56 -7.11 -3.67 -10.89
N LEU A 57 -6.61 -4.52 -11.78
CA LEU A 57 -5.35 -4.26 -12.50
C LEU A 57 -5.46 -3.03 -13.41
N GLU A 58 -6.58 -2.86 -14.13
CA GLU A 58 -6.87 -1.68 -14.95
C GLU A 58 -6.82 -0.38 -14.11
N ILE A 59 -7.43 -0.39 -12.92
CA ILE A 59 -7.37 0.75 -11.99
C ILE A 59 -5.92 1.02 -11.60
N VAL A 60 -5.14 0.01 -11.21
CA VAL A 60 -3.72 0.19 -10.86
C VAL A 60 -2.92 0.79 -12.02
N HIS A 61 -3.12 0.29 -13.23
CA HIS A 61 -2.49 0.83 -14.43
C HIS A 61 -2.81 2.32 -14.63
N HIS A 62 -4.07 2.72 -14.50
CA HIS A 62 -4.45 4.13 -14.62
C HIS A 62 -3.65 5.03 -13.68
N PHE A 63 -3.55 4.68 -12.40
CA PHE A 63 -2.80 5.49 -11.43
C PHE A 63 -1.30 5.53 -11.73
N ALA A 64 -0.74 4.41 -12.21
CA ALA A 64 0.67 4.33 -12.58
C ALA A 64 0.98 5.19 -13.80
N GLU A 65 0.18 5.10 -14.86
CA GLU A 65 0.32 5.88 -16.10
C GLU A 65 0.08 7.37 -15.88
N ALA A 66 -0.92 7.73 -15.07
CA ALA A 66 -1.22 9.11 -14.75
C ALA A 66 -0.20 9.76 -13.80
N GLY A 67 0.77 9.00 -13.28
CA GLY A 67 1.75 9.49 -12.29
C GLY A 67 1.11 9.91 -10.96
N LYS A 68 -0.13 9.48 -10.68
CA LYS A 68 -0.84 9.77 -9.43
C LYS A 68 -0.23 8.97 -8.28
N PRO A 69 -0.25 9.47 -7.02
CA PRO A 69 0.28 8.73 -5.89
C PRO A 69 -0.37 7.35 -5.71
N ILE A 70 0.47 6.33 -5.56
CA ILE A 70 0.07 4.96 -5.19
C ILE A 70 0.72 4.63 -3.85
N ALA A 71 -0.08 4.44 -2.82
CA ALA A 71 0.35 4.01 -1.51
C ALA A 71 -0.03 2.52 -1.31
N ALA A 72 0.96 1.61 -1.25
CA ALA A 72 0.71 0.19 -1.02
C ALA A 72 1.46 -0.33 0.20
N ILE A 73 0.90 -1.29 0.93
CA ILE A 73 1.49 -1.77 2.18
C ILE A 73 1.41 -3.29 2.32
N CYS A 74 2.43 -3.89 2.92
CA CYS A 74 2.48 -5.31 3.27
C CYS A 74 2.34 -6.20 2.03
N HIS A 75 1.24 -6.94 1.88
CA HIS A 75 0.95 -7.78 0.72
C HIS A 75 0.28 -7.01 -0.42
N GLY A 76 -0.07 -5.74 -0.25
CA GLY A 76 -0.68 -4.91 -1.31
C GLY A 76 0.14 -4.86 -2.59
N LEU A 77 1.47 -5.03 -2.48
CA LEU A 77 2.39 -5.06 -3.60
C LEU A 77 2.21 -6.27 -4.53
N GLN A 78 1.51 -7.33 -4.10
CA GLN A 78 1.16 -8.44 -4.99
C GLN A 78 0.23 -7.99 -6.13
N ILE A 79 -0.63 -6.99 -5.88
CA ILE A 79 -1.45 -6.39 -6.94
C ILE A 79 -0.57 -5.58 -7.89
N LEU A 80 0.39 -4.81 -7.36
CA LEU A 80 1.30 -4.02 -8.19
C LEU A 80 2.21 -4.90 -9.06
N SER A 81 2.69 -6.01 -8.50
CA SER A 81 3.46 -7.02 -9.22
C SER A 81 2.63 -7.64 -10.36
N ALA A 82 1.40 -8.08 -10.07
CA ALA A 82 0.50 -8.62 -11.09
C ALA A 82 0.08 -7.60 -12.17
N ALA A 83 0.00 -6.32 -11.81
CA ALA A 83 -0.21 -5.23 -12.75
C ALA A 83 1.06 -4.86 -13.55
N GLY A 84 2.22 -5.46 -13.27
CA GLY A 84 3.46 -5.15 -13.99
C GLY A 84 3.95 -3.71 -13.83
N VAL A 85 3.52 -2.99 -12.78
CA VAL A 85 3.88 -1.57 -12.57
C VAL A 85 5.12 -1.39 -11.69
N LEU A 86 5.83 -2.48 -11.37
CA LEU A 86 7.03 -2.48 -10.53
C LEU A 86 8.34 -2.46 -11.32
N GLU A 87 8.31 -2.65 -12.65
CA GLU A 87 9.54 -2.72 -13.45
C GLU A 87 10.37 -1.43 -13.33
N GLY A 88 11.62 -1.56 -12.89
CA GLY A 88 12.55 -0.45 -12.66
C GLY A 88 12.24 0.42 -11.44
N ARG A 89 11.27 0.04 -10.61
CA ARG A 89 10.85 0.80 -9.42
C ARG A 89 11.53 0.31 -8.15
N ARG A 90 11.84 1.24 -7.25
CA ARG A 90 12.32 0.93 -5.89
C ARG A 90 11.14 0.86 -4.93
N CYS A 91 10.96 -0.25 -4.23
CA CYS A 91 9.86 -0.39 -3.27
C CYS A 91 10.16 -1.40 -2.16
N THR A 92 9.41 -1.30 -1.07
CA THR A 92 9.45 -2.27 0.04
C THR A 92 8.10 -2.96 0.19
N ALA A 93 8.07 -4.14 0.79
CA ALA A 93 6.88 -4.95 0.96
C ALA A 93 6.95 -5.71 2.28
N TYR A 94 5.90 -6.48 2.61
CA TYR A 94 6.09 -7.54 3.59
C TYR A 94 7.23 -8.47 3.11
N PRO A 95 8.18 -8.90 3.95
CA PRO A 95 9.39 -9.59 3.49
C PRO A 95 9.15 -10.81 2.59
N ALA A 96 8.07 -11.58 2.83
CA ALA A 96 7.71 -12.72 2.01
C ALA A 96 7.29 -12.37 0.56
N VAL A 97 6.95 -11.11 0.30
CA VAL A 97 6.61 -10.57 -1.03
C VAL A 97 7.85 -10.04 -1.77
N GLY A 98 8.99 -9.90 -1.08
CA GLY A 98 10.23 -9.41 -1.68
C GLY A 98 10.72 -10.21 -2.91
N PRO A 99 10.61 -11.55 -2.96
CA PRO A 99 10.89 -12.31 -4.18
C PRO A 99 9.96 -11.91 -5.34
N GLU A 100 8.66 -11.76 -5.08
CA GLU A 100 7.65 -11.38 -6.09
C GLU A 100 7.89 -9.97 -6.66
N VAL A 101 8.41 -9.05 -5.85
CA VAL A 101 8.85 -7.72 -6.30
C VAL A 101 10.02 -7.84 -7.29
N ARG A 102 11.03 -8.67 -6.96
CA ARG A 102 12.22 -8.84 -7.80
C ARG A 102 11.89 -9.51 -9.13
N GLU A 103 11.06 -10.56 -9.11
CA GLU A 103 10.62 -11.24 -10.33
C GLU A 103 9.81 -10.32 -11.26
N ALA A 104 9.10 -9.33 -10.70
CA ALA A 104 8.40 -8.30 -11.47
C ALA A 104 9.32 -7.16 -11.96
N GLY A 105 10.64 -7.30 -11.85
CA GLY A 105 11.62 -6.31 -12.31
C GLY A 105 11.79 -5.11 -11.37
N GLY A 106 11.23 -5.17 -10.15
CA GLY A 106 11.40 -4.13 -9.13
C GLY A 106 12.65 -4.34 -8.27
N GLU A 107 13.21 -3.25 -7.75
CA GLU A 107 14.23 -3.28 -6.71
C GLU A 107 13.56 -3.34 -5.34
N TYR A 108 13.62 -4.52 -4.71
CA TYR A 108 13.16 -4.69 -3.33
C TYR A 108 14.14 -4.03 -2.35
N VAL A 109 13.66 -3.04 -1.63
CA VAL A 109 14.38 -2.31 -0.58
C VAL A 109 13.96 -2.83 0.78
N GLU A 110 14.90 -3.37 1.54
CA GLU A 110 14.68 -3.74 2.93
C GLU A 110 14.74 -2.50 3.83
N VAL A 111 13.67 -2.25 4.58
CA VAL A 111 13.56 -1.13 5.53
C VAL A 111 13.05 -1.65 6.87
N GLY A 112 13.18 -0.84 7.92
CA GLY A 112 12.58 -1.13 9.23
C GLY A 112 11.06 -1.35 9.14
N ILE A 113 10.49 -2.18 10.03
CA ILE A 113 9.07 -2.55 10.00
C ILE A 113 8.12 -1.35 10.18
N ASP A 114 8.65 -0.25 10.72
CA ASP A 114 8.02 1.04 11.01
C ASP A 114 8.38 2.13 9.98
N ALA A 115 9.18 1.80 8.97
CA ALA A 115 9.61 2.71 7.91
C ALA A 115 8.87 2.46 6.58
N CYS A 116 9.10 3.33 5.60
CA CYS A 116 8.54 3.22 4.26
C CYS A 116 9.57 3.60 3.20
N GLU A 117 9.41 3.09 1.98
CA GLU A 117 10.20 3.48 0.81
C GLU A 117 9.36 4.35 -0.12
N VAL A 118 9.99 5.39 -0.69
CA VAL A 118 9.33 6.29 -1.65
C VAL A 118 10.16 6.38 -2.92
N ASP A 119 9.54 6.05 -4.05
CA ASP A 119 10.11 6.17 -5.38
C ASP A 119 9.14 6.92 -6.29
N GLY A 120 9.41 8.21 -6.55
CA GLY A 120 8.50 9.07 -7.32
C GLY A 120 7.10 9.15 -6.69
N ASN A 121 6.10 8.64 -7.43
CA ASN A 121 4.69 8.55 -7.01
C ASN A 121 4.34 7.27 -6.23
N LEU A 122 5.28 6.34 -6.04
CA LEU A 122 5.05 5.08 -5.34
C LEU A 122 5.53 5.19 -3.89
N ILE A 123 4.64 4.92 -2.94
CA ILE A 123 4.88 4.98 -1.49
C ILE A 123 4.57 3.61 -0.91
N THR A 124 5.59 2.91 -0.40
CA THR A 124 5.44 1.52 0.02
C THR A 124 5.93 1.27 1.44
N ALA A 125 5.29 0.34 2.13
CA ALA A 125 5.61 0.03 3.52
C ALA A 125 5.50 -1.48 3.81
N PRO A 126 6.31 -2.03 4.74
CA PRO A 126 6.38 -3.47 4.96
C PRO A 126 5.23 -4.01 5.84
N ALA A 127 4.75 -3.22 6.81
CA ALA A 127 3.66 -3.64 7.72
C ALA A 127 3.02 -2.45 8.43
N TRP A 128 1.96 -2.72 9.18
CA TRP A 128 1.15 -1.73 9.91
C TRP A 128 1.90 -0.84 10.91
N PRO A 129 3.07 -1.22 11.52
CA PRO A 129 3.83 -0.28 12.35
C PRO A 129 4.30 0.97 11.58
N ALA A 130 4.43 0.86 10.25
CA ALA A 130 4.84 1.95 9.39
C ALA A 130 3.72 2.94 9.03
N HIS A 131 2.48 2.73 9.49
CA HIS A 131 1.37 3.65 9.16
C HIS A 131 1.70 5.13 9.38
N PRO A 132 2.37 5.56 10.48
CA PRO A 132 2.72 6.97 10.66
C PRO A 132 3.62 7.50 9.53
N ALA A 133 4.72 6.80 9.22
CA ALA A 133 5.65 7.21 8.18
C ALA A 133 5.00 7.13 6.79
N TRP A 134 4.33 6.02 6.49
CA TRP A 134 3.69 5.74 5.21
C TRP A 134 2.57 6.74 4.88
N LEU A 135 1.68 7.04 5.82
CA LEU A 135 0.62 8.04 5.62
C LEU A 135 1.19 9.45 5.51
N ALA A 136 2.23 9.80 6.28
CA ALA A 136 2.89 11.10 6.14
C ALA A 136 3.43 11.31 4.72
N ARG A 137 4.09 10.30 4.14
CA ARG A 137 4.61 10.38 2.75
C ARG A 137 3.51 10.45 1.71
N LEU A 138 2.40 9.76 1.91
CA LEU A 138 1.23 9.91 1.03
C LEU A 138 0.67 11.34 1.08
N LEU A 139 0.51 11.90 2.28
CA LEU A 139 0.01 13.26 2.47
C LEU A 139 0.93 14.31 1.83
N GLU A 140 2.26 14.15 1.96
CA GLU A 140 3.25 14.97 1.25
C GLU A 140 3.05 14.90 -0.27
N ARG A 141 2.81 13.71 -0.82
CA ARG A 141 2.57 13.50 -2.27
C ARG A 141 1.24 14.04 -2.75
N LEU A 142 0.26 14.16 -1.87
CA LEU A 142 -1.01 14.87 -2.12
C LEU A 142 -0.89 16.39 -1.95
N GLY A 143 0.28 16.92 -1.58
CA GLY A 143 0.49 18.35 -1.35
C GLY A 143 -0.10 18.85 -0.03
N THR A 144 -0.42 17.96 0.90
CA THR A 144 -0.93 18.32 2.22
C THR A 144 0.18 18.94 3.07
N ARG A 145 -0.13 20.06 3.74
CA ARG A 145 0.74 20.67 4.76
C ARG A 145 0.07 20.55 6.12
N ILE A 146 0.82 20.06 7.11
CA ILE A 146 0.38 19.98 8.50
C ILE A 146 1.19 21.01 9.28
N GLU A 147 0.50 21.99 9.85
CA GLU A 147 1.09 23.06 10.63
C GLU A 147 0.50 23.02 12.04
N HIS A 148 1.35 23.19 13.05
CA HIS A 148 0.91 23.38 14.42
C HIS A 148 0.97 24.87 14.74
N ALA A 149 -0.04 25.40 15.44
CA ALA A 149 0.13 26.69 16.11
C ALA A 149 1.32 26.59 17.06
N GLU A 150 2.11 27.67 17.19
CA GLU A 150 3.21 27.71 18.16
C GLU A 150 2.73 27.20 19.51
N ALA A 151 3.47 26.25 20.08
CA ALA A 151 3.20 25.83 21.45
C ALA A 151 3.26 27.09 22.33
N ALA A 152 2.18 27.37 23.07
CA ALA A 152 2.20 28.41 24.08
C ALA A 152 3.45 28.17 24.94
N ALA A 153 4.33 29.16 25.02
CA ALA A 153 5.60 29.05 25.74
C ALA A 153 5.31 28.49 27.15
N ALA A 154 5.99 27.39 27.50
CA ALA A 154 5.86 26.73 28.80
C ALA A 154 6.32 27.64 29.94
#